data_AF-A0A8T4SY10-F1
#
_entry.id   AF-A0A8T4SY10-F1
#
_cell.length_a   1.000
_cell.length_b   1.000
_cell.length_c   1.000
_cell.angle_alpha   90.00
_cell.angle_beta   90.00
_cell.angle_gamma   90.00
#
_symmetry.space_group_name_H-M   'P 1'
#
loop_
_entity.id
_entity.type
_entity.pdbx_description
1 polymer ?
#
loop_
_entity_poly.entity_id
_entity_poly.type
_entity_poly.pdbx_seq_one_letter_code
_entity_poly.pdbx_strand_id
1 'polypeptide(L)'
;MEKRIIALARKAFHLFPHKIDEPKFKVLERDEFEDLLLKSPIIKHHKEDIDFSPALSCFKGDNVEVCFCPEIIRHFNEKDDFIIALALHELYHIWNRIMVNSEEEAIMSENLVHYELGKDFPEYAKLLY
;
A
#
# COMPACT_ATOMS: atom_id res chain seq x y z
N MET A 1 -10.54 -15.15 2.87
CA MET A 1 -10.19 -13.72 2.92
C MET A 1 -8.97 -13.42 2.05
N GLU A 2 -7.85 -14.12 2.24
CA GLU A 2 -6.65 -13.97 1.39
C GLU A 2 -6.91 -14.00 -0.12
N LYS A 3 -7.56 -15.06 -0.63
CA LYS A 3 -7.89 -15.19 -2.06
C LYS A 3 -8.67 -13.98 -2.62
N ARG A 4 -9.52 -13.37 -1.79
CA ARG A 4 -10.31 -12.18 -2.15
C ARG A 4 -9.40 -10.95 -2.24
N ILE A 5 -8.54 -10.71 -1.25
CA ILE A 5 -7.59 -9.60 -1.25
C ILE A 5 -6.69 -9.67 -2.49
N ILE A 6 -6.11 -10.85 -2.77
CA ILE A 6 -5.24 -11.04 -3.94
C ILE A 6 -6.00 -10.80 -5.25
N ALA A 7 -7.24 -11.28 -5.37
CA ALA A 7 -8.05 -11.06 -6.57
C ALA A 7 -8.37 -9.57 -6.79
N LEU A 8 -8.68 -8.83 -5.71
CA LEU A 8 -8.94 -7.39 -5.78
C LEU A 8 -7.67 -6.59 -6.09
N ALA A 9 -6.52 -6.98 -5.52
CA ALA A 9 -5.24 -6.34 -5.81
C ALA A 9 -4.81 -6.53 -7.28
N ARG A 10 -5.04 -7.73 -7.85
CA ARG A 10 -4.86 -7.96 -9.29
C ARG A 10 -5.82 -7.15 -10.15
N LYS A 11 -7.07 -7.00 -9.72
CA LYS A 11 -8.05 -6.12 -10.38
C LYS A 11 -7.54 -4.66 -10.38
N ALA A 12 -7.02 -4.18 -9.24
CA ALA A 12 -6.40 -2.86 -9.15
C ALA A 12 -5.24 -2.70 -10.13
N PHE A 13 -4.35 -3.68 -10.21
CA PHE A 13 -3.25 -3.69 -11.19
C PHE A 13 -3.73 -3.60 -12.64
N HIS A 14 -4.79 -4.31 -13.01
CA HIS A 14 -5.36 -4.21 -14.36
C HIS A 14 -6.04 -2.85 -14.66
N LEU A 15 -6.49 -2.14 -13.61
CA LEU A 15 -7.04 -0.79 -13.75
C LEU A 15 -5.94 0.27 -13.81
N PHE A 16 -4.76 -0.02 -13.23
CA PHE A 16 -3.68 0.94 -13.07
C PHE A 16 -3.17 1.47 -14.42
N PRO A 17 -3.17 2.79 -14.64
CA PRO A 17 -2.93 3.37 -15.96
C PRO A 17 -1.44 3.44 -16.32
N HIS A 18 -0.55 3.24 -15.36
CA HIS A 18 0.88 3.40 -15.53
C HIS A 18 1.58 2.06 -15.74
N LYS A 19 2.63 2.08 -16.57
CA LYS A 19 3.38 0.86 -16.90
C LYS A 19 4.37 0.53 -15.79
N ILE A 20 4.10 -0.55 -15.07
CA ILE A 20 4.99 -1.20 -14.11
C ILE A 20 4.92 -2.73 -14.31
N ASP A 21 5.94 -3.45 -13.86
CA ASP A 21 5.87 -4.91 -13.80
C ASP A 21 4.88 -5.34 -12.71
N GLU A 22 4.15 -6.45 -12.93
CA GLU A 22 3.17 -6.93 -11.94
C GLU A 22 3.89 -7.33 -10.64
N PRO A 23 3.59 -6.68 -9.50
CA PRO A 23 4.19 -7.04 -8.23
C PRO A 23 3.58 -8.34 -7.71
N LYS A 24 4.31 -9.02 -6.82
CA LYS A 24 3.75 -10.16 -6.08
C LYS A 24 2.82 -9.64 -4.99
N PHE A 25 1.54 -9.99 -5.07
CA PHE A 25 0.58 -9.71 -4.00
C PHE A 25 0.67 -10.78 -2.91
N LYS A 26 0.90 -10.35 -1.68
CA LYS A 26 1.02 -11.23 -0.50
C LYS A 26 0.08 -10.79 0.60
N VAL A 27 -0.43 -11.78 1.32
CA VAL A 27 -1.19 -11.57 2.53
C VAL A 27 -0.33 -12.12 3.67
N LEU A 28 -0.07 -11.27 4.65
CA LEU A 28 0.77 -11.60 5.80
C LEU A 28 -0.08 -11.60 7.07
N GLU A 29 0.32 -12.44 8.03
CA GLU A 29 -0.18 -12.33 9.39
C GLU A 29 0.36 -11.05 10.05
N ARG A 30 -0.32 -10.59 11.10
CA ARG A 30 -0.03 -9.30 11.75
C ARG A 30 1.45 -9.18 12.14
N ASP A 31 1.98 -10.13 12.91
CA ASP A 31 3.36 -10.09 13.39
C ASP A 31 4.39 -9.94 12.25
N GLU A 32 4.22 -10.68 11.15
CA GLU A 32 5.10 -10.61 9.98
C GLU A 32 4.99 -9.26 9.25
N PHE A 33 3.78 -8.70 9.20
CA PHE A 33 3.53 -7.40 8.59
C PHE A 33 4.13 -6.27 9.43
N GLU A 34 3.97 -6.31 10.76
CA GLU A 34 4.54 -5.34 11.69
C GLU A 34 6.06 -5.30 11.60
N ASP A 35 6.71 -6.45 11.49
CA ASP A 35 8.17 -6.56 11.30
C ASP A 35 8.66 -5.87 10.01
N LEU A 36 7.83 -5.84 8.96
CA LEU A 36 8.13 -5.09 7.74
C LEU A 36 7.85 -3.60 7.93
N LEU A 37 6.72 -3.28 8.54
CA LEU A 37 6.24 -1.92 8.75
C LEU A 37 7.22 -1.10 9.63
N LEU A 38 7.79 -1.71 10.67
CA LEU A 38 8.79 -1.10 11.56
C LEU A 38 10.11 -0.72 10.86
N LYS A 39 10.33 -1.16 9.62
CA LYS A 39 11.48 -0.75 8.80
C LYS A 39 11.20 0.55 8.03
N SER A 40 9.94 1.00 7.97
CA SER A 40 9.57 2.28 7.36
C SER A 40 10.09 3.46 8.20
N PRO A 41 10.72 4.48 7.57
CA PRO A 41 11.16 5.68 8.25
C PRO A 41 10.04 6.43 8.99
N ILE A 42 8.81 6.46 8.47
CA ILE A 42 7.65 7.11 9.14
C ILE A 42 7.33 6.39 10.45
N ILE A 43 7.17 5.06 10.37
CA ILE A 43 6.60 4.29 11.48
C ILE A 43 7.62 4.03 12.58
N LYS A 44 8.92 4.11 12.24
CA LYS A 44 10.00 4.11 13.24
C LYS A 44 9.83 5.22 14.29
N HIS A 45 9.23 6.36 13.92
CA HIS A 45 8.97 7.48 14.82
C HIS A 45 7.59 7.44 15.50
N HIS A 46 6.65 6.63 14.99
CA HIS A 46 5.27 6.50 15.46
C HIS A 46 4.92 5.06 15.89
N LYS A 47 5.83 4.39 16.61
CA LYS A 47 5.70 2.97 17.00
C LYS A 47 4.43 2.60 17.78
N GLU A 48 3.73 3.57 18.34
CA GLU A 48 2.51 3.35 19.13
C GLU A 48 1.26 3.16 18.24
N ASP A 49 1.35 3.45 16.92
CA ASP A 49 0.22 3.43 15.98
C ASP A 49 0.42 2.43 14.83
N ILE A 50 0.67 1.16 15.14
CA ILE A 50 0.91 0.11 14.14
C ILE A 50 -0.28 -0.13 13.19
N ASP A 51 -1.48 0.30 13.58
CA ASP A 51 -2.65 0.26 12.71
C ASP A 51 -2.58 1.33 11.59
N PHE A 52 -1.50 2.11 11.41
CA PHE A 52 -1.48 3.22 10.44
C PHE A 52 -1.62 2.81 8.96
N SER A 53 -1.15 1.62 8.56
CA SER A 53 -1.30 1.18 7.18
C SER A 53 -1.68 -0.30 7.05
N PRO A 54 -2.81 -0.63 6.39
CA PRO A 54 -3.22 -2.01 6.14
C PRO A 54 -2.50 -2.69 4.96
N ALA A 55 -1.68 -1.94 4.20
CA ALA A 55 -0.89 -2.43 3.08
C ALA A 55 0.48 -1.74 3.02
N LEU A 56 1.45 -2.37 2.35
CA LEU A 56 2.74 -1.73 2.06
C LEU A 56 3.39 -2.37 0.84
N SER A 57 4.18 -1.59 0.12
CA SER A 57 5.06 -2.04 -0.96
C SER A 57 6.48 -2.30 -0.45
N CYS A 58 7.07 -3.41 -0.90
CA CYS A 58 8.39 -3.89 -0.51
C CYS A 58 9.27 -4.10 -1.75
N PHE A 59 10.46 -3.52 -1.75
CA PHE A 59 11.46 -3.71 -2.80
C PHE A 59 12.56 -4.67 -2.31
N LYS A 60 12.72 -5.82 -2.97
CA LYS A 60 13.73 -6.85 -2.69
C LYS A 60 14.55 -7.12 -3.96
N GLY A 61 15.54 -6.27 -4.21
CA GLY A 61 16.28 -6.26 -5.49
C GLY A 61 15.32 -5.92 -6.63
N ASP A 62 15.29 -6.76 -7.67
CA ASP A 62 14.36 -6.60 -8.80
C ASP A 62 12.94 -7.10 -8.50
N ASN A 63 12.70 -7.72 -7.34
CA ASN A 63 11.36 -8.16 -6.96
C ASN A 63 10.63 -7.06 -6.20
N VAL A 64 9.41 -6.77 -6.63
CA VAL A 64 8.49 -5.88 -5.93
C VAL A 64 7.33 -6.70 -5.38
N GLU A 65 7.01 -6.51 -4.10
CA GLU A 65 5.90 -7.18 -3.42
C GLU A 65 4.95 -6.12 -2.85
N VAL A 66 3.65 -6.35 -2.94
CA VAL A 66 2.63 -5.60 -2.19
C VAL A 66 2.09 -6.54 -1.13
N CYS A 67 2.30 -6.19 0.13
CA CYS A 67 1.90 -6.94 1.29
C CYS A 67 0.63 -6.33 1.89
N PHE A 68 -0.32 -7.17 2.29
CA PHE A 68 -1.55 -6.77 2.96
C PHE A 68 -1.66 -7.46 4.31
N CYS A 69 -2.17 -6.76 5.32
CA CYS A 69 -2.53 -7.34 6.61
C CYS A 69 -4.06 -7.41 6.76
N PRO A 70 -4.70 -8.58 6.63
CA PRO A 70 -6.15 -8.70 6.70
C PRO A 70 -6.73 -8.30 8.05
N GLU A 71 -5.96 -8.46 9.13
CA GLU A 71 -6.39 -8.03 10.46
C GLU A 71 -6.53 -6.51 10.52
N ILE A 72 -5.54 -5.77 10.06
CA ILE A 72 -5.60 -4.31 10.01
C ILE A 72 -6.67 -3.86 9.01
N ILE A 73 -6.78 -4.48 7.82
CA ILE A 73 -7.87 -4.18 6.87
C ILE A 73 -9.25 -4.28 7.53
N ARG A 74 -9.48 -5.29 8.37
CA ARG A 74 -10.75 -5.44 9.11
C ARG A 74 -11.03 -4.32 10.09
N HIS A 75 -10.00 -3.75 10.70
CA HIS A 75 -10.15 -2.62 11.61
C HIS A 75 -10.54 -1.34 10.87
N PHE A 76 -10.07 -1.16 9.64
CA PHE A 76 -10.41 0.00 8.81
C PHE A 76 -11.73 -0.19 8.08
N ASN A 77 -11.76 -1.11 7.12
CA ASN A 77 -12.87 -1.31 6.20
C ASN A 77 -12.68 -2.57 5.37
N GLU A 78 -13.66 -3.48 5.37
CA GLU A 78 -13.59 -4.70 4.57
C GLU A 78 -14.20 -4.58 3.16
N LYS A 79 -14.65 -3.40 2.71
CA LYS A 79 -15.29 -3.26 1.39
C LYS A 79 -14.29 -3.50 0.26
N ASP A 80 -14.79 -4.10 -0.84
CA ASP A 80 -13.96 -4.41 -2.02
C ASP A 80 -13.24 -3.16 -2.57
N ASP A 81 -13.95 -2.03 -2.65
CA ASP A 81 -13.39 -0.79 -3.18
C ASP A 81 -12.28 -0.21 -2.29
N PHE A 82 -12.31 -0.44 -0.98
CA PHE A 82 -11.23 -0.02 -0.08
C PHE A 82 -9.97 -0.85 -0.32
N ILE A 83 -10.09 -2.17 -0.47
CA ILE A 83 -8.95 -3.05 -0.79
C ILE A 83 -8.36 -2.69 -2.17
N ILE A 84 -9.21 -2.34 -3.14
CA ILE A 84 -8.75 -1.84 -4.44
C ILE A 84 -8.02 -0.50 -4.28
N ALA A 85 -8.54 0.43 -3.47
CA ALA A 85 -7.89 1.71 -3.20
C ALA A 85 -6.50 1.54 -2.57
N LEU A 86 -6.38 0.66 -1.57
CA LEU A 86 -5.08 0.31 -0.96
C LEU A 86 -4.11 -0.26 -1.99
N ALA A 87 -4.57 -1.20 -2.82
CA ALA A 87 -3.72 -1.76 -3.85
C ALA A 87 -3.27 -0.69 -4.87
N LEU A 88 -4.16 0.21 -5.31
CA LEU A 88 -3.80 1.31 -6.20
C LEU A 88 -2.78 2.25 -5.56
N HIS A 89 -2.96 2.62 -4.29
CA HIS A 89 -2.03 3.45 -3.53
C HIS A 89 -0.62 2.84 -3.53
N GLU A 90 -0.49 1.55 -3.24
CA GLU A 90 0.80 0.86 -3.28
C GLU A 90 1.40 0.76 -4.69
N LEU A 91 0.58 0.63 -5.74
CA LEU A 91 1.06 0.64 -7.11
C LEU A 91 1.64 2.01 -7.51
N TYR A 92 1.10 3.12 -6.98
CA TYR A 92 1.70 4.45 -7.15
C TYR A 92 3.04 4.58 -6.44
N HIS A 93 3.21 4.04 -5.22
CA HIS A 93 4.53 3.97 -4.59
C HIS A 93 5.54 3.21 -5.48
N ILE A 94 5.10 2.09 -6.07
CA ILE A 94 5.93 1.29 -6.98
C ILE A 94 6.28 2.03 -8.26
N TRP A 95 5.33 2.80 -8.82
CA TRP A 95 5.56 3.58 -10.03
C TRP A 95 6.48 4.77 -9.79
N ASN A 96 6.29 5.50 -8.69
CA ASN A 96 7.08 6.67 -8.35
C ASN A 96 8.53 6.33 -7.98
N ARG A 97 8.77 5.13 -7.43
CA ARG A 97 10.12 4.63 -7.06
C ARG A 97 10.91 5.62 -6.20
N ILE A 98 10.22 6.40 -5.37
CA ILE A 98 10.88 7.32 -4.46
C ILE A 98 11.60 6.49 -3.40
N MET A 99 12.92 6.62 -3.33
CA MET A 99 13.70 6.06 -2.23
C MET A 99 13.50 6.94 -1.01
N VAL A 100 12.90 6.38 0.04
CA VAL A 100 12.62 7.09 1.29
C VAL A 100 13.71 6.79 2.30
N ASN A 101 14.51 7.80 2.64
CA ASN A 101 15.61 7.74 3.61
C ASN A 101 15.40 8.68 4.81
N SER A 102 14.43 9.59 4.74
CA SER A 102 14.01 10.46 5.84
C SER A 102 12.49 10.51 5.99
N GLU A 103 12.02 11.09 7.09
CA GLU A 103 10.59 11.33 7.34
C GLU A 103 10.00 12.30 6.31
N GLU A 104 10.72 13.37 5.97
CA GLU A 104 10.27 14.35 4.98
C GLU A 104 10.11 13.75 3.58
N GLU A 105 11.05 12.89 3.16
CA GLU A 105 10.94 12.15 1.89
C GLU A 105 9.73 11.21 1.90
N ALA A 106 9.41 10.65 3.06
CA ALA A 106 8.27 9.76 3.22
C ALA A 106 6.95 10.53 3.10
N ILE A 107 6.81 11.65 3.82
CA ILE A 107 5.65 12.55 3.72
C ILE A 107 5.48 13.07 2.29
N MET A 108 6.58 13.43 1.62
CA MET A 108 6.55 13.85 0.22
C MET A 108 6.06 12.72 -0.70
N SER A 109 6.53 11.50 -0.49
CA SER A 109 6.10 10.31 -1.22
C SER A 109 4.60 10.06 -1.03
N GLU A 110 4.10 10.06 0.21
CA GLU A 110 2.67 9.91 0.52
C GLU A 110 1.82 10.98 -0.16
N ASN A 111 2.24 12.25 -0.10
CA ASN A 111 1.52 13.35 -0.72
C ASN A 111 1.46 13.22 -2.25
N LEU A 112 2.56 12.77 -2.87
CA LEU A 112 2.59 12.53 -4.32
C LEU A 112 1.64 11.38 -4.70
N VAL A 113 1.71 10.25 -3.99
CA VAL A 113 0.82 9.11 -4.23
C VAL A 113 -0.64 9.49 -4.09
N HIS A 114 -0.99 10.22 -3.03
CA HIS A 114 -2.35 10.72 -2.83
C HIS A 114 -2.81 11.66 -3.94
N TYR A 115 -1.94 12.58 -4.37
CA TYR A 115 -2.25 13.49 -5.47
C TYR A 115 -2.51 12.74 -6.78
N GLU A 116 -1.67 11.77 -7.12
CA GLU A 116 -1.78 11.01 -8.37
C GLU A 116 -2.97 10.05 -8.37
N LEU A 117 -3.19 9.34 -7.25
CA LEU A 117 -4.38 8.52 -7.04
C LEU A 117 -5.65 9.38 -7.14
N GLY A 118 -5.66 10.57 -6.54
CA GLY A 118 -6.80 11.49 -6.61
C GLY A 118 -7.09 12.00 -8.02
N LYS A 119 -6.07 12.10 -8.87
CA LYS A 119 -6.20 12.52 -10.27
C LYS A 119 -6.79 11.42 -11.15
N ASP A 120 -6.26 10.20 -11.05
CA ASP A 120 -6.66 9.10 -11.93
C ASP A 120 -7.90 8.35 -11.38
N PHE A 121 -8.07 8.34 -10.06
CA PHE A 121 -9.06 7.53 -9.33
C PHE A 121 -9.69 8.28 -8.13
N PRO A 122 -10.39 9.40 -8.36
CA PRO A 122 -10.91 10.24 -7.28
C PRO A 122 -11.86 9.51 -6.31
N GLU A 123 -12.63 8.52 -6.78
CA GLU A 123 -13.53 7.75 -5.92
C GLU A 123 -12.79 6.78 -4.99
N TYR A 124 -11.63 6.25 -5.42
CA TYR A 124 -10.81 5.38 -4.58
C TYR A 124 -9.96 6.19 -3.60
N ALA A 125 -9.45 7.35 -4.01
CA ALA A 125 -8.70 8.24 -3.12
C ALA A 125 -9.51 8.64 -1.88
N LYS A 126 -10.80 8.97 -2.03
CA LYS A 126 -11.71 9.32 -0.92
C LYS A 126 -11.85 8.22 0.14
N LEU A 127 -11.53 6.97 -0.18
CA LEU A 127 -11.64 5.85 0.77
C LEU A 127 -10.41 5.74 1.69
N LEU A 128 -9.34 6.49 1.40
CA LEU A 128 -8.09 6.49 2.14
C LEU A 128 -7.91 7.75 3.02
N TYR A 129 -8.93 8.61 3.11
CA TYR A 129 -8.98 9.83 3.92
C TYR A 129 -9.96 9.72 5.10
#